data_AF-A0A1D9LNP6-F1
#
_entry.id   AF-A0A1D9LNP6-F1
#
_cell.length_a   1.000
_cell.length_b   1.000
_cell.length_c   1.000
_cell.angle_alpha   90.00
_cell.angle_beta   90.00
_cell.angle_gamma   90.00
#
_symmetry.space_group_name_H-M   'P 1'
#
loop_
_entity.id
_entity.type
_entity.pdbx_description
1 polymer ?
#
loop_
_entity_poly.entity_id
_entity_poly.type
_entity_poly.pdbx_seq_one_letter_code
_entity_poly.pdbx_strand_id
1 'polypeptide(L)'
;MHLTLVFLGELTPLRLQQAADCAERAAANLPPAIVLDGCGSWRDVGWCGPAHPPPALRAWVERLKTELRAAGLAIETQAYRPHLTLLRRLARPLPEQALPPLALPLEEVALLASEPLADGARHYRLDGWRRQPGPVDAP
;
A
#
# COMPACT_ATOMS: atom_id res chain seq x y z
N MET A 1 0.45 -11.15 0.24
CA MET A 1 0.43 -10.03 1.22
C MET A 1 0.77 -8.75 0.47
N HIS A 2 0.18 -7.61 0.82
CA HIS A 2 0.43 -6.33 0.13
C HIS A 2 0.44 -5.18 1.13
N LEU A 3 1.10 -4.09 0.75
CA LEU A 3 1.05 -2.80 1.42
C LEU A 3 -0.01 -1.94 0.71
N THR A 4 -1.15 -1.71 1.34
CA THR A 4 -2.21 -0.92 0.70
C THR A 4 -1.80 0.54 0.65
N LEU A 5 -1.69 1.11 -0.55
CA LEU A 5 -1.26 2.48 -0.77
C LEU A 5 -2.43 3.48 -0.67
N VAL A 6 -3.53 3.17 -1.37
CA VAL A 6 -4.75 3.97 -1.46
C VAL A 6 -5.92 3.02 -1.71
N PHE A 7 -7.01 3.15 -0.96
CA PHE A 7 -8.29 2.51 -1.32
C PHE A 7 -9.06 3.39 -2.31
N LEU A 8 -9.46 2.81 -3.44
CA LEU A 8 -10.10 3.54 -4.54
C LEU A 8 -11.64 3.43 -4.53
N GLY A 9 -12.20 2.54 -3.72
CA GLY A 9 -13.64 2.26 -3.70
C GLY A 9 -14.14 1.64 -5.00
N GLU A 10 -15.43 1.80 -5.26
CA GLU A 10 -16.08 1.33 -6.49
C GLU A 10 -15.80 2.29 -7.65
N LEU A 11 -15.29 1.76 -8.76
CA LEU A 11 -14.92 2.55 -9.93
C LEU A 11 -15.68 2.12 -11.18
N THR A 12 -16.05 3.09 -12.02
CA THR A 12 -16.45 2.80 -13.40
C THR A 12 -15.23 2.39 -14.24
N PRO A 13 -15.41 1.72 -15.39
CA PRO A 13 -14.28 1.32 -16.25
C PRO A 13 -13.36 2.49 -16.64
N LEU A 14 -13.93 3.67 -16.93
CA LEU A 14 -13.14 4.87 -17.23
C LEU A 14 -12.29 5.33 -16.04
N ARG A 15 -12.86 5.31 -14.83
CA ARG A 15 -12.14 5.70 -13.60
C ARG A 15 -11.08 4.66 -13.22
N LEU A 16 -11.33 3.39 -13.49
CA LEU A 16 -10.36 2.32 -13.32
C LEU A 16 -9.14 2.53 -14.23
N GLN A 17 -9.36 2.85 -15.51
CA GLN A 17 -8.26 3.14 -16.44
C GLN A 17 -7.44 4.35 -15.96
N GLN A 18 -8.10 5.44 -15.53
CA GLN A 18 -7.40 6.60 -15.00
C GLN A 18 -6.56 6.28 -13.75
N ALA A 19 -7.06 5.41 -12.87
CA ALA A 19 -6.30 4.94 -11.72
C ALA A 19 -5.07 4.12 -12.16
N ALA A 20 -5.22 3.26 -13.17
CA ALA A 20 -4.14 2.46 -13.72
C ALA A 20 -3.02 3.35 -14.29
N ASP A 21 -3.36 4.34 -15.11
CA ASP A 21 -2.39 5.27 -15.68
C ASP A 21 -1.63 6.06 -14.58
N CYS A 22 -2.31 6.43 -13.49
CA CYS A 22 -1.66 7.08 -12.35
C CYS A 22 -0.70 6.14 -11.61
N ALA A 23 -1.12 4.89 -11.38
CA ALA A 23 -0.31 3.89 -10.71
C ALA A 23 0.93 3.50 -11.53
N GLU A 24 0.81 3.38 -12.85
CA GLU A 24 1.92 3.14 -13.77
C GLU A 24 2.98 4.23 -13.67
N ARG A 25 2.58 5.50 -13.81
CA ARG A 25 3.51 6.64 -13.70
C ARG A 25 4.18 6.69 -12.32
N ALA A 26 3.43 6.40 -11.27
CA ALA A 26 3.96 6.40 -9.91
C ALA A 26 4.98 5.28 -9.69
N ALA A 27 4.78 4.10 -10.29
CA ALA A 27 5.64 2.93 -10.12
C ALA A 27 7.10 3.19 -10.51
N ALA A 28 7.34 4.05 -11.51
CA ALA A 28 8.69 4.43 -11.93
C ALA A 28 9.55 5.03 -10.80
N ASN A 29 8.91 5.67 -9.81
CA ASN A 29 9.59 6.34 -8.69
C ASN A 29 9.34 5.67 -7.33
N LEU A 30 8.88 4.42 -7.32
CA LEU A 30 8.63 3.68 -6.08
C LEU A 30 9.92 3.62 -5.23
N PRO A 31 9.86 3.89 -3.91
CA PRO A 31 11.03 3.68 -3.04
C PRO A 31 11.51 2.22 -3.10
N PRO A 32 12.82 1.95 -3.00
CA PRO A 32 13.36 0.59 -3.19
C PRO A 32 12.94 -0.40 -2.11
N ALA A 33 12.77 0.07 -0.89
CA ALA A 33 12.44 -0.75 0.27
C ALA A 33 11.86 0.10 1.40
N ILE A 34 11.26 -0.58 2.37
CA ILE A 34 10.98 -0.05 3.71
C ILE A 34 11.54 -0.98 4.78
N VAL A 35 11.67 -0.48 6.00
CA VAL A 35 12.01 -1.31 7.17
C VAL A 35 10.74 -1.56 7.96
N LEU A 36 10.51 -2.82 8.31
CA LEU A 36 9.48 -3.25 9.25
C LEU A 36 10.16 -3.49 10.60
N ASP A 37 9.86 -2.66 11.58
CA ASP A 37 10.44 -2.67 12.92
C ASP A 37 9.37 -2.49 14.02
N GLY A 38 8.09 -2.54 13.65
CA GLY A 38 6.96 -2.51 14.57
C GLY A 38 5.86 -3.48 14.17
N CYS A 39 5.12 -3.96 15.17
CA CYS A 39 3.86 -4.67 14.99
C CYS A 39 2.85 -4.28 16.07
N GLY A 40 1.60 -4.64 15.85
CA GLY A 40 0.53 -4.40 16.80
C GLY A 40 -0.82 -4.75 16.21
N SER A 41 -1.86 -4.11 16.71
CA SER A 41 -3.18 -4.22 16.11
C SER A 41 -3.94 -2.90 16.13
N TRP A 42 -4.81 -2.71 15.14
CA TRP A 42 -5.88 -1.72 15.21
C TRP A 42 -7.19 -2.47 15.26
N ARG A 43 -7.93 -2.32 16.36
CA ARG A 43 -9.17 -3.07 16.61
C ARG A 43 -8.92 -4.57 16.47
N ASP A 44 -9.46 -5.20 15.43
CA ASP A 44 -9.39 -6.64 15.15
C ASP A 44 -8.37 -7.00 14.06
N VAL A 45 -7.59 -6.02 13.56
CA VAL A 45 -6.60 -6.21 12.50
C VAL A 45 -5.20 -6.16 13.08
N GLY A 46 -4.49 -7.28 13.00
CA GLY A 46 -3.07 -7.38 13.36
C GLY A 46 -2.17 -6.99 12.19
N TRP A 47 -1.15 -6.19 12.46
CA TRP A 47 -0.29 -5.62 11.44
C TRP A 47 1.19 -5.67 11.81
N CYS A 48 2.06 -5.62 10.79
CA CYS A 48 3.45 -5.19 10.93
C CYS A 48 3.74 -4.03 9.99
N GLY A 49 4.66 -3.15 10.36
CA GLY A 49 4.96 -1.94 9.61
C GLY A 49 6.18 -1.22 10.17
N PRO A 50 6.60 -0.13 9.50
CA PRO A 50 7.57 0.80 10.07
C PRO A 50 6.96 1.46 11.32
N ALA A 51 7.68 1.46 12.44
CA ALA A 51 7.32 2.20 13.65
C ALA A 51 7.18 3.71 13.35
N HIS A 52 7.98 4.21 12.41
CA HIS A 52 7.86 5.55 11.84
C HIS A 52 7.75 5.47 10.31
N PRO A 53 6.69 6.01 9.69
CA PRO A 53 6.54 5.98 8.23
C PRO A 53 7.72 6.65 7.51
N PRO A 54 8.45 5.93 6.63
CA PRO A 54 9.59 6.49 5.93
C PRO A 54 9.19 7.74 5.13
N PRO A 55 9.89 8.89 5.29
CA PRO A 55 9.51 10.13 4.62
C PRO A 55 9.38 10.00 3.10
N ALA A 56 10.27 9.23 2.47
CA ALA A 56 10.24 8.97 1.03
C ALA A 56 8.96 8.23 0.60
N LEU A 57 8.56 7.19 1.34
CA LEU A 57 7.32 6.45 1.04
C LEU A 57 6.08 7.32 1.27
N ARG A 58 6.06 8.09 2.37
CA ARG A 58 4.95 9.01 2.65
C ARG A 58 4.79 10.04 1.54
N ALA A 59 5.88 10.70 1.14
CA ALA A 59 5.86 11.68 0.05
C ALA A 59 5.43 11.05 -1.28
N TRP A 60 5.89 9.84 -1.58
CA TRP A 60 5.50 9.10 -2.78
C TRP A 60 4.00 8.78 -2.79
N VAL A 61 3.43 8.28 -1.68
CA VAL A 61 1.99 8.00 -1.58
C VAL A 61 1.16 9.27 -1.68
N GLU A 62 1.56 10.36 -1.02
CA GLU A 62 0.82 11.63 -1.12
C GLU A 62 0.86 12.24 -2.53
N ARG A 63 1.95 12.03 -3.27
CA ARG A 63 2.00 12.37 -4.70
C ARG A 63 1.03 11.52 -5.51
N LEU A 64 1.01 10.20 -5.32
CA LEU A 64 0.05 9.31 -5.98
C LEU A 64 -1.40 9.72 -5.68
N LYS A 65 -1.72 9.99 -4.40
CA LYS A 65 -3.04 10.50 -3.99
C LYS A 65 -3.39 11.81 -4.70
N THR A 66 -2.43 12.71 -4.86
CA THR A 66 -2.63 14.00 -5.56
C THR A 66 -2.95 13.78 -7.04
N GLU A 67 -2.22 12.90 -7.72
CA GLU A 67 -2.47 12.55 -9.13
C GLU A 67 -3.84 11.88 -9.32
N LEU A 68 -4.21 10.95 -8.42
CA LEU A 68 -5.53 10.31 -8.44
C LEU A 68 -6.67 11.34 -8.26
N ARG A 69 -6.52 12.31 -7.35
CA ARG A 69 -7.51 13.39 -7.17
C ARG A 69 -7.58 14.30 -8.40
N ALA A 70 -6.45 14.63 -9.00
CA ALA A 70 -6.39 15.43 -10.22
C ALA A 70 -7.06 14.72 -11.41
N ALA A 71 -6.99 13.38 -11.44
CA ALA A 71 -7.72 12.56 -12.40
C ALA A 71 -9.23 12.45 -12.09
N GLY A 72 -9.71 13.03 -10.99
CA GLY A 72 -11.12 13.07 -10.61
C GLY A 72 -11.59 11.88 -9.78
N LEU A 73 -10.69 11.13 -9.16
CA LEU A 73 -11.04 10.06 -8.23
C LEU A 73 -11.28 10.61 -6.81
N ALA A 74 -12.37 10.17 -6.20
CA ALA A 74 -12.64 10.39 -4.78
C ALA A 74 -11.89 9.33 -3.96
N ILE A 75 -10.83 9.75 -3.28
CA ILE A 75 -10.01 8.88 -2.44
C ILE A 75 -10.05 9.36 -0.99
N GLU A 76 -9.73 8.46 -0.06
CA GLU A 76 -9.68 8.80 1.36
C GLU A 76 -8.66 9.91 1.68
N THR A 77 -8.96 10.68 2.73
CA THR A 77 -8.12 11.78 3.23
C THR A 77 -7.30 11.39 4.44
N GLN A 78 -7.40 10.14 4.89
CA GLN A 78 -6.67 9.67 6.06
C GLN A 78 -5.15 9.70 5.82
N ALA A 79 -4.42 10.03 6.89
CA ALA A 79 -2.98 9.98 6.89
C ALA A 79 -2.52 8.56 6.56
N TYR A 80 -1.59 8.44 5.62
CA TYR A 80 -1.07 7.15 5.21
C TYR A 80 -0.27 6.49 6.35
N ARG A 81 -0.70 5.29 6.75
CA ARG A 81 -0.02 4.44 7.74
C ARG A 81 0.46 3.16 7.05
N PRO A 82 1.73 3.06 6.62
CA PRO A 82 2.24 1.89 5.93
C PRO A 82 2.17 0.68 6.86
N HIS A 83 1.44 -0.35 6.44
CA HIS A 83 1.32 -1.60 7.18
C HIS A 83 1.03 -2.78 6.26
N LEU A 84 1.52 -3.95 6.66
CA LEU A 84 1.10 -5.23 6.13
C LEU A 84 0.08 -5.81 7.10
N THR A 85 -1.10 -6.16 6.59
CA THR A 85 -2.07 -6.91 7.39
C THR A 85 -1.60 -8.36 7.51
N LEU A 86 -1.39 -8.82 8.75
CA LEU A 86 -0.98 -10.19 9.06
C LEU A 86 -2.15 -11.04 9.55
N LEU A 87 -3.03 -10.45 10.36
CA LEU A 87 -4.15 -11.12 11.01
C LEU A 87 -5.41 -10.27 10.88
N ARG A 88 -6.56 -10.92 10.77
CA ARG A 88 -7.88 -10.29 10.79
C ARG A 88 -8.77 -11.02 11.80
N ARG A 89 -9.82 -10.34 12.28
CA ARG A 89 -10.78 -10.90 13.25
C ARG A 89 -10.11 -11.33 14.57
N LEU A 90 -9.13 -10.57 15.05
CA LEU A 90 -8.55 -10.78 16.37
C LEU A 90 -9.62 -10.62 17.45
N ALA A 91 -9.75 -11.62 18.33
CA ALA A 91 -10.69 -11.56 19.45
C ALA A 91 -10.30 -10.51 20.50
N ARG A 92 -9.00 -10.16 20.59
CA ARG A 92 -8.46 -9.16 21.50
C ARG A 92 -7.36 -8.35 20.80
N PRO A 93 -7.28 -7.03 20.99
CA PRO A 93 -6.19 -6.22 20.48
C PRO A 93 -4.83 -6.67 21.03
N LEU A 94 -3.83 -6.63 20.17
CA LEU A 94 -2.42 -6.78 20.50
C LEU A 94 -1.79 -5.39 20.75
N PRO A 95 -0.98 -5.24 21.81
CA PRO A 95 -0.25 -4.00 22.04
C PRO A 95 0.80 -3.79 20.95
N GLU A 96 1.19 -2.54 20.73
CA GLU A 96 2.30 -2.23 19.84
C GLU A 96 3.62 -2.72 20.45
N GLN A 97 4.46 -3.36 19.62
CA GLN A 97 5.74 -3.93 20.00
C GLN A 97 6.78 -3.66 18.93
N ALA A 98 8.02 -3.43 19.36
CA ALA A 98 9.16 -3.36 18.45
C ALA A 98 9.49 -4.76 17.90
N LEU A 99 9.90 -4.81 16.64
CA LEU A 99 10.42 -6.01 15.98
C LEU A 99 11.89 -5.81 15.62
N PRO A 100 12.68 -6.90 15.52
CA PRO A 100 13.96 -6.84 14.82
C PRO A 100 13.76 -6.26 13.41
N PRO A 101 14.56 -5.27 13.00
CA PRO A 101 14.40 -4.62 11.70
C PRO A 101 14.45 -5.61 10.54
N LEU A 102 13.40 -5.60 9.72
CA LEU A 102 13.29 -6.40 8.50
C LEU A 102 13.17 -5.49 7.28
N ALA A 103 14.15 -5.53 6.39
CA ALA A 103 14.06 -4.85 5.11
C ALA A 103 13.05 -5.54 4.19
N LEU A 104 12.04 -4.82 3.75
CA LEU A 104 11.04 -5.25 2.78
C LEU A 104 11.28 -4.53 1.45
N PRO A 105 11.80 -5.23 0.42
CA PRO A 105 11.91 -4.68 -0.92
C PRO A 105 10.52 -4.33 -1.48
N LEU A 106 10.41 -3.17 -2.13
CA LEU A 106 9.21 -2.77 -2.86
C LEU A 106 9.52 -2.87 -4.36
N GLU A 107 8.97 -3.91 -4.99
CA GLU A 107 9.30 -4.22 -6.39
C GLU A 107 8.25 -3.71 -7.38
N GLU A 108 7.02 -3.52 -6.93
CA GLU A 108 5.88 -3.39 -7.82
C GLU A 108 4.73 -2.63 -7.16
N VAL A 109 4.05 -1.81 -7.97
CA VAL A 109 2.73 -1.25 -7.67
C VAL A 109 1.71 -2.06 -8.43
N ALA A 110 0.67 -2.55 -7.76
CA ALA A 110 -0.39 -3.34 -8.39
C ALA A 110 -1.77 -2.75 -8.12
N LEU A 111 -2.65 -2.85 -9.12
CA LEU A 111 -4.08 -2.66 -8.92
C LEU A 111 -4.71 -3.99 -8.52
N LEU A 112 -5.34 -3.99 -7.36
CA LEU A 112 -6.12 -5.11 -6.85
C LEU A 112 -7.57 -4.69 -6.76
N ALA A 113 -8.47 -5.56 -7.19
CA ALA A 113 -9.88 -5.44 -6.89
C ALA A 113 -10.29 -6.54 -5.92
N SER A 114 -11.33 -6.24 -5.14
CA SER A 114 -11.83 -7.13 -4.10
C SER A 114 -13.33 -7.30 -4.26
N GLU A 115 -13.77 -8.55 -4.37
CA GLU A 115 -15.18 -8.92 -4.33
C GLU A 115 -15.52 -9.42 -2.93
N PRO A 116 -16.52 -8.82 -2.26
CA PRO A 116 -16.98 -9.32 -0.97
C PRO A 116 -17.61 -10.71 -1.13
N LEU A 117 -17.25 -11.62 -0.23
CA LEU A 117 -17.80 -12.97 -0.09
C LEU A 117 -18.41 -13.13 1.30
N ALA A 118 -19.27 -14.13 1.48
CA ALA A 118 -19.96 -14.38 2.76
C ALA A 118 -18.98 -14.59 3.94
N ASP A 119 -17.79 -15.12 3.69
CA ASP A 119 -16.77 -15.42 4.68
C ASP A 119 -15.50 -14.55 4.58
N GLY A 120 -15.46 -13.57 3.67
CA GLY A 120 -14.27 -12.72 3.47
C GLY A 120 -14.35 -11.85 2.21
N ALA A 121 -13.24 -11.77 1.49
CA ALA A 121 -13.20 -11.11 0.20
C ALA A 121 -12.22 -11.83 -0.73
N ARG A 122 -12.63 -12.05 -1.98
CA ARG A 122 -11.73 -12.53 -3.02
C ARG A 122 -11.00 -11.35 -3.60
N HIS A 123 -9.67 -11.38 -3.56
CA HIS A 123 -8.84 -10.35 -4.18
C HIS A 123 -8.32 -10.87 -5.51
N TYR A 124 -8.45 -10.07 -6.55
CA TYR A 124 -7.92 -10.36 -7.88
C TYR A 124 -7.04 -9.20 -8.32
N ARG A 125 -5.91 -9.56 -8.91
CA ARG A 125 -5.01 -8.59 -9.52
C ARG A 125 -5.56 -8.20 -10.87
N LEU A 126 -5.69 -6.90 -11.12
CA LEU A 126 -6.10 -6.34 -12.40
C LEU A 126 -4.89 -5.99 -13.25
N ASP A 127 -3.88 -5.37 -12.65
CA ASP A 127 -2.67 -4.93 -13.33
C ASP A 127 -1.51 -4.75 -12.34
N GLY A 128 -0.29 -4.53 -12.84
CA GLY A 128 0.76 -3.94 -12.03
C GLY A 128 2.06 -3.66 -12.79
N TRP A 129 2.83 -2.75 -12.22
CA TRP A 129 3.98 -2.11 -12.85
C TRP A 129 5.18 -2.19 -11.92
N ARG A 130 6.26 -2.77 -12.43
CA ARG A 130 7.50 -2.91 -11.69
C ARG A 130 8.21 -1.56 -11.56
N ARG A 131 8.86 -1.38 -10.41
CA ARG A 131 9.81 -0.30 -10.19
C ARG A 131 10.88 -0.35 -11.28
N GLN A 132 11.21 0.80 -11.85
CA GLN A 132 12.37 0.90 -12.73
C GLN A 132 13.64 0.63 -11.90
N PRO A 133 14.58 -0.19 -12.37
CA PRO A 133 15.85 -0.35 -11.67
C PRO A 133 16.51 1.03 -11.55
N GLY A 134 16.72 1.48 -10.31
CA GLY A 134 17.57 2.63 -10.04
C GLY A 134 19.03 2.31 -10.43
N PRO A 135 19.90 3.32 -10.59
CA PRO A 135 21.32 3.06 -10.72
C PRO A 135 21.76 2.17 -9.56
N VAL A 136 22.41 1.06 -9.88
CA VAL A 136 23.10 0.23 -8.89
C VAL A 136 24.25 1.10 -8.42
N ASP A 137 24.22 1.54 -7.16
CA ASP A 137 25.44 2.03 -6.51
C ASP A 137 26.39 0.82 -6.48
N ALA A 138 27.31 0.79 -7.45
CA ALA A 138 28.41 -0.15 -7.48
C ALA A 138 29.34 0.18 -6.28
N PRO A 139 29.94 -0.85 -5.66
CA PRO A 139 30.83 -0.67 -4.52
C PRO A 139 32.07 0.18 -4.84
#